data_AF-A0A954R335-F1
#
_entry.id   AF-A0A954R335-F1
#
_cell.length_a   1.000
_cell.length_b   1.000
_cell.length_c   1.000
_cell.angle_alpha   90.00
_cell.angle_beta   90.00
_cell.angle_gamma   90.00
#
_symmetry.space_group_name_H-M   'P 1'
#
loop_
_entity.id
_entity.type
_entity.pdbx_description
1 polymer ?
#
loop_
_entity_poly.entity_id
_entity_poly.type
_entity_poly.pdbx_seq_one_letter_code
_entity_poly.pdbx_strand_id
1 'polypeptide(L)'
;PKEHPGIQEGIKYLAKVGPNPDDLYYSYYGTQVMRQYGGPDWEKWNAKLRDELIDSQVAQGHAAGSWIPTDAHSEKGGRLYSTSLATMILEVYYRHMPLYSQKSAENGFEL
;
A
#
# COMPACT_ATOMS: atom_id res chain seq x y z
N PRO A 1 15.44 7.63 14.61
CA PRO A 1 16.18 6.43 14.13
C PRO A 1 15.25 5.21 14.07
N LYS A 2 15.44 4.28 13.13
CA LYS A 2 14.57 3.09 12.94
C LYS A 2 14.54 2.18 14.19
N GLU A 3 15.58 2.28 14.99
CA GLU A 3 15.84 1.55 16.23
C GLU A 3 15.11 2.18 17.44
N HIS A 4 14.46 3.32 17.27
CA HIS A 4 13.72 3.94 18.37
C HIS A 4 12.57 3.00 18.83
N PRO A 5 12.46 2.68 20.13
CA PRO A 5 11.50 1.69 20.61
C PRO A 5 10.05 1.98 20.18
N GLY A 6 9.64 3.26 20.22
CA GLY A 6 8.29 3.66 19.78
C GLY A 6 8.01 3.38 18.30
N ILE A 7 9.03 3.43 17.42
CA ILE A 7 8.85 3.08 16.01
C ILE A 7 8.70 1.57 15.88
N GLN A 8 9.53 0.78 16.56
CA GLN A 8 9.45 -0.68 16.52
C GLN A 8 8.11 -1.20 17.03
N GLU A 9 7.59 -0.65 18.12
CA GLU A 9 6.27 -1.02 18.64
C GLU A 9 5.15 -0.60 17.69
N GLY A 10 5.25 0.58 17.06
CA GLY A 10 4.30 1.00 16.02
C GLY A 10 4.27 0.06 14.81
N ILE A 11 5.44 -0.39 14.34
CA ILE A 11 5.52 -1.36 13.24
C ILE A 11 4.97 -2.72 13.64
N LYS A 12 5.30 -3.22 14.84
CA LYS A 12 4.71 -4.47 15.35
C LYS A 12 3.19 -4.40 15.42
N TYR A 13 2.65 -3.26 15.86
CA TYR A 13 1.22 -3.03 15.88
C TYR A 13 0.63 -3.06 14.46
N LEU A 14 1.19 -2.32 13.51
CA LEU A 14 0.73 -2.33 12.12
C LEU A 14 0.85 -3.71 11.48
N ALA A 15 1.96 -4.43 11.68
CA ALA A 15 2.16 -5.78 11.17
C ALA A 15 1.14 -6.77 11.75
N LYS A 16 0.74 -6.59 13.02
CA LYS A 16 -0.29 -7.41 13.68
C LYS A 16 -1.69 -7.12 13.14
N VAL A 17 -2.04 -5.84 12.95
CA VAL A 17 -3.35 -5.44 12.42
C VAL A 17 -3.48 -5.80 10.94
N GLY A 18 -2.41 -5.59 10.17
CA GLY A 18 -2.36 -5.79 8.73
C GLY A 18 -3.11 -4.71 7.95
N PRO A 19 -3.02 -4.75 6.61
CA PRO A 19 -3.81 -3.89 5.76
C PRO A 19 -5.29 -4.25 5.83
N ASN A 20 -6.13 -3.26 5.52
CA ASN A 20 -7.58 -3.41 5.38
C ASN A 20 -8.02 -2.93 3.98
N PRO A 21 -8.31 -3.83 3.04
CA PRO A 21 -8.70 -3.44 1.67
C PRO A 21 -10.05 -2.68 1.67
N ASP A 22 -10.89 -2.89 2.69
CA ASP A 22 -12.15 -2.19 2.82
C ASP A 22 -11.96 -0.75 3.30
N ASP A 23 -10.85 -0.42 3.99
CA ASP A 23 -10.47 0.94 4.42
C ASP A 23 -9.24 1.43 3.66
N LEU A 24 -9.47 1.97 2.47
CA LEU A 24 -8.41 2.39 1.56
C LEU A 24 -7.60 3.57 2.12
N TYR A 25 -8.22 4.41 2.93
CA TYR A 25 -7.54 5.56 3.55
C TYR A 25 -6.51 5.08 4.58
N TYR A 26 -6.92 4.21 5.50
CA TYR A 26 -6.02 3.56 6.45
C TYR A 26 -4.90 2.83 5.71
N SER A 27 -5.27 1.99 4.73
CA SER A 27 -4.33 1.16 3.99
C SER A 27 -3.33 2.00 3.19
N TYR A 28 -3.73 3.15 2.65
CA TYR A 28 -2.82 4.07 1.97
C TYR A 28 -1.73 4.61 2.89
N TYR A 29 -2.08 5.12 4.08
CA TYR A 29 -1.08 5.64 5.02
C TYR A 29 -0.28 4.54 5.69
N GLY A 30 -0.91 3.43 6.06
CA GLY A 30 -0.24 2.25 6.60
C GLY A 30 0.82 1.72 5.62
N THR A 31 0.48 1.65 4.33
CA THR A 31 1.41 1.24 3.27
C THR A 31 2.63 2.13 3.19
N GLN A 32 2.49 3.46 3.32
CA GLN A 32 3.64 4.36 3.33
C GLN A 32 4.58 4.11 4.52
N VAL A 33 4.02 3.92 5.72
CA VAL A 33 4.80 3.63 6.94
C VAL A 33 5.54 2.30 6.79
N MET A 34 4.83 1.26 6.39
CA MET A 34 5.40 -0.09 6.22
C MET A 34 6.45 -0.08 5.11
N ARG A 35 6.19 0.60 4.00
CA ARG A 35 7.15 0.75 2.89
C ARG A 35 8.43 1.45 3.32
N GLN A 36 8.32 2.53 4.09
CA GLN A 36 9.46 3.30 4.60
C GLN A 36 10.27 2.47 5.60
N TYR A 37 9.62 1.65 6.42
CA TYR A 37 10.31 0.77 7.36
C TYR A 37 10.99 -0.41 6.66
N GLY A 38 10.31 -1.03 5.69
CA GLY A 38 10.81 -2.17 4.91
C GLY A 38 10.92 -3.47 5.70
N GLY A 39 11.64 -4.44 5.14
CA GLY A 39 11.88 -5.74 5.77
C GLY A 39 10.69 -6.72 5.64
N PRO A 40 10.72 -7.84 6.39
CA PRO A 40 9.74 -8.92 6.23
C PRO A 40 8.29 -8.50 6.50
N ASP A 41 8.07 -7.55 7.41
CA ASP A 41 6.72 -7.06 7.71
C ASP A 41 6.13 -6.26 6.55
N TRP A 42 6.97 -5.48 5.86
CA TRP A 42 6.59 -4.81 4.61
C TRP A 42 6.23 -5.82 3.52
N GLU A 43 7.06 -6.84 3.30
CA GLU A 43 6.83 -7.84 2.26
C GLU A 43 5.47 -8.55 2.44
N LYS A 44 5.14 -8.91 3.69
CA LYS A 44 3.85 -9.52 4.05
C LYS A 44 2.68 -8.56 3.87
N TRP A 45 2.79 -7.33 4.40
CA TRP A 45 1.77 -6.29 4.25
C TRP A 45 1.45 -6.06 2.78
N ASN A 46 2.51 -5.89 2.00
CA ASN A 46 2.44 -5.57 0.59
C ASN A 46 1.83 -6.69 -0.25
N ALA A 47 2.27 -7.93 -0.05
CA ALA A 47 1.72 -9.07 -0.78
C ALA A 47 0.21 -9.19 -0.54
N LYS A 48 -0.23 -9.13 0.72
CA LYS A 48 -1.65 -9.22 1.08
C LYS A 48 -2.48 -8.14 0.41
N LEU A 49 -2.12 -6.87 0.61
CA LEU A 49 -2.93 -5.75 0.10
C LEU A 49 -2.91 -5.67 -1.43
N ARG A 50 -1.76 -5.96 -2.07
CA ARG A 50 -1.67 -5.99 -3.54
C ARG A 50 -2.63 -7.03 -4.11
N ASP A 51 -2.59 -8.25 -3.58
CA ASP A 51 -3.39 -9.36 -4.11
C ASP A 51 -4.89 -9.08 -3.89
N GLU A 52 -5.28 -8.61 -2.70
CA GLU A 52 -6.66 -8.21 -2.42
C GLU A 52 -7.16 -7.07 -3.33
N LEU A 53 -6.33 -6.08 -3.65
CA LEU A 53 -6.70 -5.01 -4.57
C LEU A 53 -6.81 -5.51 -6.01
N ILE A 54 -5.92 -6.37 -6.47
CA ILE A 54 -6.02 -6.96 -7.81
C ILE A 54 -7.30 -7.78 -7.94
N ASP A 55 -7.59 -8.63 -6.95
CA ASP A 55 -8.76 -9.52 -6.97
C ASP A 55 -10.09 -8.76 -6.90
N SER A 56 -10.10 -7.59 -6.25
CA SER A 56 -11.29 -6.74 -6.11
C SER A 56 -11.47 -5.70 -7.23
N GLN A 57 -10.51 -5.59 -8.17
CA GLN A 57 -10.62 -4.64 -9.27
C GLN A 57 -11.77 -5.04 -10.21
N VAL A 58 -12.61 -4.08 -10.58
CA VAL A 58 -13.69 -4.33 -11.54
C VAL A 58 -13.07 -4.71 -12.89
N ALA A 59 -13.39 -5.90 -13.40
CA ALA A 59 -12.79 -6.44 -14.62
C ALA A 59 -13.53 -6.09 -15.92
N GLN A 60 -14.82 -5.72 -15.85
CA GLN A 60 -15.68 -5.60 -17.03
C GLN A 60 -16.62 -4.40 -16.98
N GLY A 61 -17.11 -4.01 -18.15
CA GLY A 61 -18.09 -2.93 -18.31
C GLY A 61 -17.48 -1.54 -18.18
N HIS A 62 -18.35 -0.54 -18.03
CA HIS A 62 -17.94 0.88 -18.02
C HIS A 62 -17.08 1.28 -16.80
N ALA A 63 -17.01 0.43 -15.78
CA ALA A 63 -16.25 0.66 -14.56
C ALA A 63 -14.98 -0.22 -14.49
N ALA A 64 -14.61 -0.90 -15.58
CA ALA A 64 -13.40 -1.72 -15.62
C ALA A 64 -12.15 -0.90 -15.24
N GLY A 65 -11.28 -1.50 -14.42
CA GLY A 65 -10.06 -0.85 -13.89
C GLY A 65 -10.27 -0.02 -12.63
N SER A 66 -11.49 0.07 -12.10
CA SER A 66 -11.80 0.84 -10.88
C SER A 66 -12.05 -0.05 -9.66
N TRP A 67 -12.10 0.59 -8.48
CA TRP A 67 -12.49 -0.05 -7.22
C TRP A 67 -13.83 0.51 -6.72
N ILE A 68 -14.65 -0.38 -6.17
CA ILE A 68 -15.94 -0.03 -5.59
C ILE A 68 -15.68 0.60 -4.21
N PRO A 69 -16.34 1.73 -3.87
CA PRO A 69 -16.26 2.29 -2.51
C PRO A 69 -16.86 1.34 -1.47
N THR A 70 -16.13 1.04 -0.41
CA THR A 70 -16.49 0.07 0.64
C THR A 70 -16.45 0.63 2.07
N ASP A 71 -15.75 1.74 2.32
CA ASP A 71 -15.68 2.42 3.64
C ASP A 71 -16.35 3.81 3.66
N ALA A 72 -16.54 4.34 4.87
CA ALA A 72 -17.13 5.65 5.14
C ALA A 72 -16.37 6.85 4.54
N HIS A 73 -15.05 6.76 4.32
CA HIS A 73 -14.27 7.77 3.60
C HIS A 73 -14.54 7.69 2.09
N SER A 74 -14.62 6.47 1.57
CA SER A 74 -14.85 6.15 0.17
C SER A 74 -16.28 6.45 -0.28
N GLU A 75 -17.29 6.36 0.61
CA GLU A 75 -18.67 6.76 0.30
C GLU A 75 -18.78 8.24 -0.08
N LYS A 76 -18.02 9.11 0.60
CA LYS A 76 -17.99 10.55 0.30
C LYS A 76 -17.19 10.87 -0.96
N GLY A 77 -16.06 10.18 -1.16
CA GLY A 77 -15.18 10.40 -2.31
C GLY A 77 -15.59 9.65 -3.59
N GLY A 78 -16.46 8.65 -3.46
CA GLY A 78 -16.94 7.79 -4.52
C GLY A 78 -15.86 6.94 -5.19
N ARG A 79 -16.20 6.44 -6.38
CA ARG A 79 -15.36 5.55 -7.18
C ARG A 79 -14.03 6.18 -7.58
N LEU A 80 -14.02 7.48 -7.87
CA LEU A 80 -12.79 8.21 -8.23
C LEU A 80 -11.79 8.17 -7.08
N TYR A 81 -12.21 8.52 -5.88
CA TYR A 81 -11.38 8.48 -4.69
C TYR A 81 -10.82 7.07 -4.42
N SER A 82 -11.68 6.07 -4.45
CA SER A 82 -11.31 4.66 -4.21
C SER A 82 -10.28 4.18 -5.23
N THR A 83 -10.52 4.50 -6.51
CA THR A 83 -9.61 4.14 -7.60
C THR A 83 -8.27 4.84 -7.46
N SER A 84 -8.27 6.13 -7.12
CA SER A 84 -7.04 6.88 -6.87
C SER A 84 -6.22 6.27 -5.72
N LEU A 85 -6.84 5.97 -4.57
CA LEU A 85 -6.13 5.36 -3.44
C LEU A 85 -5.60 3.96 -3.76
N ALA A 86 -6.41 3.10 -4.38
CA ALA A 86 -5.99 1.76 -4.77
C ALA A 86 -4.81 1.81 -5.76
N THR A 87 -4.88 2.67 -6.78
CA THR A 87 -3.78 2.89 -7.73
C THR A 87 -2.53 3.37 -6.99
N MET A 88 -2.70 4.32 -6.08
CA MET A 88 -1.63 4.85 -5.27
C MET A 88 -0.94 3.78 -4.40
N ILE A 89 -1.72 2.89 -3.80
CA ILE A 89 -1.18 1.77 -3.04
C ILE A 89 -0.37 0.84 -3.95
N LEU A 90 -0.90 0.50 -5.13
CA LEU A 90 -0.26 -0.42 -6.08
C LEU A 90 1.02 0.15 -6.70
N GLU A 91 1.11 1.47 -6.87
CA GLU A 91 2.29 2.12 -7.44
C GLU A 91 3.36 2.51 -6.40
N VAL A 92 3.18 2.13 -5.13
CA VAL A 92 4.07 2.50 -4.02
C VAL A 92 5.55 2.17 -4.29
N TYR A 93 5.84 1.12 -5.08
CA TYR A 93 7.21 0.74 -5.47
C TYR A 93 7.91 1.78 -6.34
N TYR A 94 7.15 2.48 -7.17
CA TYR A 94 7.66 3.44 -8.15
C TYR A 94 7.83 4.83 -7.55
N ARG A 95 6.99 5.19 -6.57
CA ARG A 95 7.00 6.53 -5.95
C ARG A 95 7.96 6.67 -4.80
N HIS A 96 8.17 5.59 -4.05
CA HIS A 96 9.15 5.57 -2.97
C HIS A 96 10.30 4.66 -3.39
N MET A 97 11.24 5.23 -4.15
CA MET A 97 12.55 4.61 -4.33
C MET A 97 13.11 4.40 -2.91
N PRO A 98 13.46 3.16 -2.50
CA PRO A 98 13.95 2.93 -1.16
C PRO A 98 15.24 3.73 -0.98
N LEU A 99 15.18 4.80 -0.18
CA LEU A 99 16.33 5.67 0.12
C LEU A 99 17.54 4.90 0.65
N TYR A 100 17.34 3.64 1.06
CA TYR A 100 18.35 2.77 1.67
C TYR A 100 18.48 1.39 0.99
N SER A 101 17.99 1.15 -0.23
CA SER A 101 18.29 -0.15 -0.87
C SER A 101 19.70 -0.15 -1.46
N GLN A 102 20.50 -1.15 -1.09
CA GLN A 102 21.78 -1.45 -1.75
C GLN A 102 21.65 -1.57 -3.27
N LYS A 103 20.49 -2.01 -3.78
CA LYS A 103 20.21 -2.09 -5.22
C LYS A 103 20.21 -0.75 -5.94
N SER A 104 19.92 0.36 -5.26
CA SER A 104 20.01 1.70 -5.87
C SER A 104 21.46 2.10 -6.18
N ALA A 105 22.44 1.45 -5.56
CA ALA A 105 23.86 1.71 -5.81
C ALA A 105 24.47 0.80 -6.89
N GLU A 106 23.85 -0.35 -7.20
CA GLU A 106 24.50 -1.41 -7.98
C GLU A 106 23.85 -1.70 -9.33
N ASN A 107 22.55 -1.45 -9.53
CA ASN A 107 21.88 -1.79 -10.79
C ASN A 107 21.40 -0.53 -11.51
N GLY A 108 22.16 -0.16 -12.56
CA GLY A 108 21.62 0.66 -13.65
C GLY A 108 20.35 0.03 -14.18
N PHE A 109 19.33 0.86 -14.39
CA PHE A 109 18.00 0.48 -14.84
C PHE A 109 18.03 -0.43 -16.07
N GLU A 110 17.53 -1.65 -15.94
CA GLU A 110 16.99 -2.41 -17.08
C GLU A 110 15.47 -2.48 -16.93
N LEU A 111 14.79 -2.01 -18.00
CA LEU A 111 13.34 -1.90 -18.13
C LEU A 111 12.68 -3.27 -18.32
#